data_AF-A0A1I3QGC7-F1
#
_entry.id   AF-A0A1I3QGC7-F1
#
_cell.length_a   1.000
_cell.length_b   1.000
_cell.length_c   1.000
_cell.angle_alpha   90.00
_cell.angle_beta   90.00
_cell.angle_gamma   90.00
#
_symmetry.space_group_name_H-M   'P 1'
#
loop_
_entity.id
_entity.type
_entity.pdbx_description
1 polymer ?
#
loop_
_entity_poly.entity_id
_entity_poly.type
_entity_poly.pdbx_seq_one_letter_code
_entity_poly.pdbx_strand_id
1 'polypeptide(L)'
;MAESALSELYGDAVLKAHQDFKSQLYDGSFGYRVMERLRNHAQHQGLAVNSQTFSGRWLFDPEEQTRRRIQSFTPELDLTQMALLPKWRALAAQYAAMREADPELPERLNLLRLVRVYMSDLGKIMIWLRDGFDADLDAWSKAITAYRDLIPERDEAASLSGTRAIRIRDYEVLEEMSISDTVLEDIRQLQDENRPLTRHDLFEMRI
;
A
#
# COMPACT_ATOMS: atom_id res chain seq x y z
N MET A 1 -3.46 -13.44 -9.11
CA MET A 1 -4.57 -13.74 -8.18
C MET A 1 -5.53 -12.57 -8.05
N ALA A 2 -5.11 -11.38 -7.62
CA ALA A 2 -6.04 -10.23 -7.48
C ALA A 2 -6.72 -9.78 -8.79
N GLU A 3 -5.98 -9.70 -9.90
CA GLU A 3 -6.55 -9.29 -11.20
C GLU A 3 -7.53 -10.34 -11.78
N SER A 4 -7.35 -11.63 -11.46
CA SER A 4 -8.30 -12.71 -11.82
C SER A 4 -9.62 -12.54 -11.07
N ALA A 5 -9.54 -12.30 -9.75
CA ALA A 5 -10.72 -12.09 -8.93
C ALA A 5 -11.51 -10.83 -9.35
N LEU A 6 -10.82 -9.77 -9.77
CA LEU A 6 -11.48 -8.54 -10.24
C LEU A 6 -12.32 -8.78 -11.51
N SER A 7 -11.73 -9.47 -12.49
CA SER A 7 -12.43 -9.83 -13.73
C SER A 7 -13.56 -10.81 -13.47
N GLU A 8 -13.36 -11.80 -12.60
CA GLU A 8 -14.41 -12.77 -12.24
C GLU A 8 -15.61 -12.13 -11.54
N LEU A 9 -15.39 -11.15 -10.66
CA LEU A 9 -16.46 -10.52 -9.88
C LEU A 9 -17.12 -9.34 -10.60
N TYR A 10 -16.34 -8.52 -11.32
CA TYR A 10 -16.80 -7.24 -11.86
C TYR A 10 -16.62 -7.11 -13.38
N GLY A 11 -16.08 -8.14 -14.03
CA GLY A 11 -15.88 -8.17 -15.48
C GLY A 11 -14.63 -7.44 -15.96
N ASP A 12 -14.31 -7.68 -17.23
CA ASP A 12 -13.08 -7.19 -17.86
C ASP A 12 -13.01 -5.65 -17.99
N ALA A 13 -14.15 -4.97 -18.04
CA ALA A 13 -14.20 -3.52 -18.12
C ALA A 13 -13.61 -2.86 -16.86
N VAL A 14 -13.95 -3.39 -15.67
CA VAL A 14 -13.43 -2.90 -14.39
C VAL A 14 -11.96 -3.25 -14.23
N LEU A 15 -11.56 -4.47 -14.64
CA LEU A 15 -10.15 -4.85 -14.67
C LEU A 15 -9.33 -3.91 -15.57
N LYS A 16 -9.84 -3.58 -16.75
CA LYS A 16 -9.16 -2.64 -17.66
C LYS A 16 -9.04 -1.25 -17.04
N ALA A 17 -10.11 -0.72 -16.46
CA ALA A 17 -10.07 0.58 -15.79
C ALA A 17 -9.05 0.60 -14.62
N HIS A 18 -8.93 -0.51 -13.88
CA HIS A 18 -7.93 -0.66 -12.84
C HIS A 18 -6.49 -0.66 -13.39
N GLN A 19 -6.26 -1.38 -14.48
CA GLN A 19 -4.96 -1.43 -15.16
C GLN A 19 -4.58 -0.07 -15.74
N ASP A 20 -5.54 0.65 -16.32
CA ASP A 20 -5.35 2.01 -16.84
C ASP A 20 -4.97 2.97 -15.71
N PHE A 21 -5.66 2.91 -14.57
CA PHE A 21 -5.34 3.73 -13.40
C PHE A 21 -3.94 3.43 -12.83
N LYS A 22 -3.57 2.14 -12.72
CA LYS A 22 -2.21 1.74 -12.33
C LYS A 22 -1.16 2.27 -13.30
N SER A 23 -1.44 2.21 -14.60
CA SER A 23 -0.54 2.71 -15.64
C SER A 23 -0.35 4.23 -15.54
N GLN A 24 -1.42 4.98 -15.29
CA GLN A 24 -1.34 6.43 -15.06
C GLN A 24 -0.47 6.78 -13.85
N LEU A 25 -0.60 6.05 -12.73
CA LEU A 25 0.26 6.25 -11.55
C LEU A 25 1.72 5.89 -11.83
N TYR A 26 1.95 4.80 -12.57
CA TYR A 26 3.28 4.41 -13.00
C TYR A 26 3.92 5.52 -13.84
N ASP A 27 3.26 6.00 -14.88
CA ASP A 27 3.80 7.02 -15.76
C ASP A 27 3.97 8.39 -15.06
N GLY A 28 3.05 8.71 -14.14
CA GLY A 28 3.03 9.99 -13.42
C GLY A 28 4.01 10.11 -12.24
N SER A 29 4.53 9.00 -11.70
CA SER A 29 5.36 9.02 -10.49
C SER A 29 6.73 8.38 -10.71
N PHE A 30 7.78 9.22 -10.78
CA PHE A 30 9.16 8.74 -10.85
C PHE A 30 9.52 7.87 -9.63
N GLY A 31 9.14 8.31 -8.44
CA GLY A 31 9.40 7.58 -7.19
C GLY A 31 8.75 6.20 -7.18
N TYR A 32 7.51 6.10 -7.68
CA TYR A 32 6.83 4.82 -7.83
C TYR A 32 7.59 3.88 -8.75
N ARG A 33 7.99 4.34 -9.95
CA ARG A 33 8.74 3.52 -10.93
C ARG A 33 10.08 3.04 -10.39
N VAL A 34 10.79 3.89 -9.64
CA VAL A 34 12.04 3.51 -8.98
C VAL A 34 11.80 2.41 -7.96
N MET A 35 10.78 2.55 -7.10
CA MET A 35 10.49 1.57 -6.05
C MET A 35 9.94 0.24 -6.61
N GLU A 36 9.11 0.26 -7.65
CA GLU A 36 8.66 -0.95 -8.35
C GLU A 36 9.86 -1.70 -8.94
N ARG A 37 10.78 -0.97 -9.60
CA ARG A 37 12.02 -1.54 -10.12
C ARG A 37 12.91 -2.10 -9.00
N LEU A 38 13.02 -1.37 -7.89
CA LEU A 38 13.83 -1.76 -6.75
C LEU A 38 13.28 -3.02 -6.07
N ARG A 39 11.97 -3.08 -5.85
CA ARG A 39 11.29 -4.27 -5.31
C ARG A 39 11.59 -5.49 -6.16
N ASN A 40 11.40 -5.36 -7.48
CA ASN A 40 11.65 -6.47 -8.42
C ASN A 40 13.14 -6.87 -8.43
N HIS A 41 14.06 -5.90 -8.34
CA HIS A 41 15.49 -6.19 -8.22
C HIS A 41 15.82 -6.94 -6.92
N ALA A 42 15.34 -6.44 -5.78
CA ALA A 42 15.56 -7.03 -4.47
C ALA A 42 15.00 -8.46 -4.37
N GLN A 43 13.83 -8.72 -4.95
CA GLN A 43 13.23 -10.06 -4.99
C GLN A 43 14.09 -11.08 -5.74
N HIS A 44 14.82 -10.65 -6.78
CA HIS A 44 15.62 -11.56 -7.60
C HIS A 44 17.10 -11.60 -7.23
N GLN A 45 17.63 -10.56 -6.56
CA GLN A 45 19.07 -10.38 -6.33
C GLN A 45 19.44 -10.26 -4.85
N GLY A 46 18.45 -10.17 -3.94
CA GLY A 46 18.66 -10.20 -2.50
C GLY A 46 19.22 -8.90 -1.89
N LEU A 47 19.45 -7.85 -2.69
CA LEU A 47 19.96 -6.56 -2.20
C LEU A 47 19.16 -5.39 -2.79
N ALA A 48 18.72 -4.48 -1.93
CA ALA A 48 17.91 -3.30 -2.29
C ALA A 48 18.63 -1.96 -2.07
N VAL A 49 19.79 -1.97 -1.40
CA VAL A 49 20.50 -0.76 -0.98
C VAL A 49 21.92 -0.84 -1.50
N ASN A 50 22.37 0.17 -2.24
CA ASN A 50 23.75 0.28 -2.71
C ASN A 50 24.49 1.49 -2.13
N SER A 51 23.83 2.29 -1.27
CA SER A 51 24.46 3.40 -0.58
C SER A 51 23.78 3.67 0.77
N GLN A 52 24.52 4.27 1.70
CA GLN A 52 23.98 4.64 3.00
C GLN A 52 24.77 5.80 3.61
N THR A 53 24.05 6.64 4.34
CA THR A 53 24.65 7.74 5.11
C THR A 53 24.38 7.52 6.60
N PHE A 54 25.45 7.57 7.40
CA PHE A 54 25.37 7.61 8.86
C PHE A 54 25.62 9.03 9.34
N SER A 55 24.80 9.50 10.27
CA SER A 55 25.05 10.75 10.97
C SER A 55 24.84 10.57 12.46
N GLY A 56 25.47 11.43 13.25
CA GLY A 56 25.31 11.42 14.69
C GLY A 56 25.41 12.82 15.24
N ARG A 57 24.50 13.17 16.15
CA ARG A 57 24.54 14.43 16.89
C ARG A 57 24.27 14.21 18.36
N TRP A 58 24.91 15.01 19.19
CA TRP A 58 24.57 15.08 20.61
C TRP A 58 23.37 16.02 20.77
N LEU A 59 22.30 15.53 21.36
CA LEU A 59 21.24 16.37 21.88
C LEU A 59 21.48 16.57 23.38
N PHE A 60 21.42 17.84 23.80
CA PHE A 60 21.37 18.18 25.20
C PHE A 60 19.92 18.16 25.65
N ASP A 61 19.65 17.43 26.73
CA ASP A 61 18.37 17.47 27.44
C ASP A 61 18.49 18.46 28.60
N PRO A 62 17.83 19.64 28.51
CA PRO A 62 17.91 20.65 29.56
C PRO A 62 17.27 20.21 30.87
N GLU A 63 16.27 19.34 30.83
CA GLU A 63 15.51 18.92 32.01
C GLU A 63 16.29 17.87 32.81
N GLU A 64 16.94 16.94 32.12
CA GLU A 64 17.74 15.89 32.76
C GLU A 64 19.22 16.29 32.97
N GLN A 65 19.65 17.45 32.43
CA GLN A 65 21.06 17.87 32.36
C GLN A 65 21.99 16.81 31.73
N THR A 66 21.45 15.93 30.91
CA THR A 66 22.20 14.85 30.26
C THR A 66 22.41 15.12 28.78
N ARG A 67 23.38 14.42 28.19
CA ARG A 67 23.59 14.40 26.74
C ARG A 67 23.19 13.04 26.21
N ARG A 68 22.29 13.03 25.22
CA ARG A 68 21.92 11.82 24.48
C ARG A 68 22.55 11.89 23.10
N ARG A 69 23.18 10.80 22.65
CA ARG A 69 23.68 10.70 21.29
C ARG A 69 22.57 10.15 20.40
N ILE A 70 22.11 10.96 19.45
CA ILE A 70 21.27 10.47 18.35
C ILE A 70 22.19 9.98 17.24
N GLN A 71 21.96 8.76 16.79
CA GLN A 71 22.51 8.24 15.56
C GLN A 71 21.38 8.11 14.54
N SER A 72 21.67 8.43 13.29
CA SER A 72 20.71 8.32 12.20
C SER A 72 21.34 7.53 11.07
N PHE A 73 20.51 6.68 10.48
CA PHE A 73 20.84 5.85 9.34
C PHE A 73 19.90 6.22 8.20
N THR A 74 20.46 6.61 7.06
CA THR A 74 19.69 6.92 5.86
C THR A 74 20.10 5.97 4.74
N PRO A 75 19.26 4.97 4.41
CA PRO A 75 19.49 4.13 3.25
C PRO A 75 19.26 4.95 1.98
N GLU A 76 20.17 4.79 1.02
CA GLU A 76 20.21 5.58 -0.20
C GLU A 76 20.35 4.69 -1.43
N LEU A 77 19.88 5.21 -2.57
CA LEU A 77 20.03 4.60 -3.87
C LEU A 77 20.88 5.50 -4.76
N ASP A 78 22.03 5.01 -5.15
CA ASP A 78 22.90 5.61 -6.15
C ASP A 78 22.52 5.07 -7.54
N LEU A 79 21.77 5.88 -8.30
CA LEU A 79 21.31 5.47 -9.63
C LEU A 79 22.44 5.37 -10.66
N THR A 80 23.56 6.07 -10.46
CA THR A 80 24.74 5.96 -11.33
C THR A 80 25.33 4.56 -11.23
N GLN A 81 25.44 4.03 -10.01
CA GLN A 81 25.87 2.64 -9.80
C GLN A 81 24.83 1.64 -10.33
N MET A 82 23.53 1.91 -10.11
CA MET A 82 22.47 1.02 -10.65
C MET A 82 22.45 0.99 -12.18
N ALA A 83 22.86 2.07 -12.86
CA ALA A 83 22.90 2.15 -14.33
C ALA A 83 23.82 1.11 -14.99
N LEU A 84 24.75 0.52 -14.23
CA LEU A 84 25.56 -0.61 -14.69
C LEU A 84 24.67 -1.82 -15.08
N LEU A 85 23.49 -1.93 -14.46
CA LEU A 85 22.49 -2.94 -14.75
C LEU A 85 21.57 -2.48 -15.90
N PRO A 86 21.40 -3.26 -16.98
CA PRO A 86 20.60 -2.86 -18.15
C PRO A 86 19.18 -2.41 -17.82
N LYS A 87 18.51 -3.06 -16.85
CA LYS A 87 17.13 -2.75 -16.44
C LYS A 87 16.96 -1.39 -15.76
N TRP A 88 18.04 -0.73 -15.36
CA TRP A 88 18.05 0.54 -14.63
C TRP A 88 18.47 1.74 -15.47
N ARG A 89 19.10 1.51 -16.64
CA ARG A 89 19.67 2.57 -17.50
C ARG A 89 18.67 3.66 -17.85
N ALA A 90 17.45 3.29 -18.23
CA ALA A 90 16.41 4.25 -18.59
C ALA A 90 16.02 5.15 -17.40
N LEU A 91 15.86 4.58 -16.21
CA LEU A 91 15.54 5.33 -14.99
C LEU A 91 16.71 6.22 -14.56
N ALA A 92 17.94 5.73 -14.63
CA ALA A 92 19.13 6.50 -14.32
C ALA A 92 19.31 7.69 -15.28
N ALA A 93 19.12 7.47 -16.59
CA ALA A 93 19.17 8.54 -17.58
C ALA A 93 18.07 9.58 -17.38
N GLN A 94 16.84 9.14 -17.07
CA GLN A 94 15.75 10.06 -16.72
C GLN A 94 16.11 10.91 -15.49
N TYR A 95 16.67 10.30 -14.45
CA TYR A 95 17.06 11.03 -13.26
C TYR A 95 18.21 12.00 -13.51
N ALA A 96 19.20 11.61 -14.32
CA ALA A 96 20.27 12.50 -14.75
C ALA A 96 19.72 13.73 -15.46
N ALA A 97 18.79 13.56 -16.40
CA ALA A 97 18.12 14.68 -17.08
C ALA A 97 17.31 15.56 -16.11
N MET A 98 16.66 14.97 -15.10
CA MET A 98 16.00 15.75 -14.04
C MET A 98 17.00 16.58 -13.23
N ARG A 99 18.18 16.04 -12.90
CA ARG A 99 19.25 16.76 -12.19
C ARG A 99 19.90 17.84 -13.04
N GLU A 100 19.99 17.65 -14.34
CA GLU A 100 20.45 18.69 -15.27
C GLU A 100 19.47 19.87 -15.30
N ALA A 101 18.16 19.59 -15.27
CA ALA A 101 17.11 20.61 -15.20
C ALA A 101 17.00 21.26 -13.81
N ASP A 102 17.29 20.51 -12.74
CA ASP A 102 17.26 20.97 -11.35
C ASP A 102 18.49 20.46 -10.58
N PRO A 103 19.57 21.27 -10.53
CA PRO A 103 20.81 20.91 -9.84
C PRO A 103 20.69 20.70 -8.33
N GLU A 104 19.60 21.19 -7.70
CA GLU A 104 19.35 21.01 -6.26
C GLU A 104 18.90 19.57 -5.93
N LEU A 105 18.51 18.78 -6.95
CA LEU A 105 18.19 17.38 -6.77
C LEU A 105 19.41 16.58 -6.28
N PRO A 106 19.24 15.74 -5.24
CA PRO A 106 20.35 15.07 -4.60
C PRO A 106 21.00 14.06 -5.54
N GLU A 107 22.31 13.87 -5.39
CA GLU A 107 23.03 12.85 -6.17
C GLU A 107 22.52 11.43 -5.89
N ARG A 108 22.13 11.17 -4.64
CA ARG A 108 21.60 9.90 -4.17
C ARG A 108 20.17 10.05 -3.70
N LEU A 109 19.35 9.06 -4.01
CA LEU A 109 17.94 9.06 -3.63
C LEU A 109 17.76 8.48 -2.22
N ASN A 110 17.14 9.23 -1.33
CA ASN A 110 16.77 8.74 -0.02
C ASN A 110 15.66 7.68 -0.13
N LEU A 111 15.97 6.43 0.23
CA LEU A 111 15.04 5.31 0.08
C LEU A 111 13.82 5.44 0.99
N LEU A 112 13.95 6.02 2.18
CA LEU A 112 12.81 6.23 3.08
C LEU A 112 11.79 7.19 2.47
N ARG A 113 12.24 8.22 1.75
CA ARG A 113 11.35 9.13 1.01
C ARG A 113 10.67 8.40 -0.15
N LEU A 114 11.43 7.61 -0.91
CA LEU A 114 10.88 6.83 -2.02
C LEU A 114 9.84 5.80 -1.56
N VAL A 115 10.06 5.12 -0.43
CA VAL A 115 9.09 4.21 0.19
C VAL A 115 7.79 4.95 0.52
N ARG A 116 7.86 6.16 1.07
CA ARG A 116 6.66 6.96 1.38
C ARG A 116 5.86 7.31 0.12
N VAL A 117 6.54 7.74 -0.95
CA VAL A 117 5.90 8.00 -2.25
C VAL A 117 5.24 6.73 -2.78
N TYR A 118 5.96 5.62 -2.77
CA TYR A 118 5.47 4.33 -3.24
C TYR A 118 4.25 3.84 -2.45
N MET A 119 4.29 3.92 -1.12
CA MET A 119 3.16 3.56 -0.26
C MET A 119 1.96 4.49 -0.47
N SER A 120 2.19 5.78 -0.69
CA SER A 120 1.13 6.73 -1.03
C SER A 120 0.44 6.35 -2.34
N ASP A 121 1.22 6.06 -3.39
CA ASP A 121 0.68 5.68 -4.69
C ASP A 121 0.00 4.30 -4.68
N LEU A 122 0.53 3.33 -3.91
CA LEU A 122 -0.19 2.07 -3.64
C LEU A 122 -1.51 2.32 -2.90
N GLY A 123 -1.52 3.21 -1.92
CA GLY A 123 -2.73 3.62 -1.21
C GLY A 123 -3.79 4.18 -2.17
N LYS A 124 -3.39 5.01 -3.14
CA LYS A 124 -4.31 5.51 -4.18
C LYS A 124 -4.94 4.37 -4.99
N ILE A 125 -4.17 3.34 -5.35
CA ILE A 125 -4.68 2.16 -6.08
C ILE A 125 -5.73 1.42 -5.23
N MET A 126 -5.46 1.26 -3.94
CA MET A 126 -6.39 0.58 -3.02
C MET A 126 -7.67 1.38 -2.80
N ILE A 127 -7.56 2.71 -2.64
CA ILE A 127 -8.70 3.60 -2.49
C ILE A 127 -9.55 3.59 -3.75
N TRP A 128 -8.93 3.73 -4.93
CA TRP A 128 -9.65 3.67 -6.21
C TRP A 128 -10.49 2.39 -6.35
N LEU A 129 -9.93 1.24 -5.92
CA LEU A 129 -10.68 -0.02 -5.91
C LEU A 129 -11.86 0.02 -4.94
N ARG A 130 -11.65 0.51 -3.72
CA ARG A 130 -12.71 0.57 -2.69
C ARG A 130 -13.83 1.51 -3.09
N ASP A 131 -13.51 2.71 -3.53
CA ASP A 131 -14.49 3.70 -3.98
C ASP A 131 -15.32 3.13 -5.14
N GLY A 132 -14.70 2.32 -6.01
CA GLY A 132 -15.39 1.60 -7.07
C GLY A 132 -16.36 0.51 -6.58
N PHE A 133 -16.20 0.01 -5.36
CA PHE A 133 -17.01 -1.07 -4.76
C PHE A 133 -17.95 -0.59 -3.65
N ASP A 134 -17.89 0.68 -3.24
CA ASP A 134 -18.69 1.20 -2.13
C ASP A 134 -20.20 1.00 -2.34
N ALA A 135 -20.69 1.21 -3.56
CA ALA A 135 -22.12 1.02 -3.87
C ALA A 135 -22.56 -0.44 -3.67
N ASP A 136 -21.72 -1.40 -4.06
CA ASP A 136 -22.00 -2.82 -3.90
C ASP A 136 -21.89 -3.23 -2.43
N LEU A 137 -20.87 -2.76 -1.70
CA LEU A 137 -20.74 -2.98 -0.26
C LEU A 137 -21.97 -2.46 0.50
N ASP A 138 -22.47 -1.28 0.16
CA ASP A 138 -23.69 -0.73 0.71
C ASP A 138 -24.92 -1.59 0.39
N ALA A 139 -25.04 -2.07 -0.85
CA ALA A 139 -26.13 -2.94 -1.27
C ALA A 139 -26.11 -4.27 -0.50
N TRP A 140 -24.94 -4.90 -0.38
CA TRP A 140 -24.74 -6.13 0.37
C TRP A 140 -25.00 -5.94 1.87
N SER A 141 -24.52 -4.84 2.45
CA SER A 141 -24.77 -4.53 3.86
C SER A 141 -26.26 -4.36 4.16
N LYS A 142 -27.01 -3.67 3.27
CA LYS A 142 -28.46 -3.53 3.37
C LYS A 142 -29.18 -4.87 3.21
N ALA A 143 -28.77 -5.69 2.26
CA ALA A 143 -29.36 -7.02 2.03
C ALA A 143 -29.16 -7.93 3.26
N ILE A 144 -27.92 -8.03 3.77
CA ILE A 144 -27.59 -8.82 4.96
C ILE A 144 -28.40 -8.35 6.17
N THR A 145 -28.49 -7.03 6.37
CA THR A 145 -29.27 -6.45 7.47
C THR A 145 -30.76 -6.77 7.34
N ALA A 146 -31.35 -6.63 6.15
CA ALA A 146 -32.75 -6.96 5.91
C ALA A 146 -33.04 -8.45 6.16
N TYR A 147 -32.16 -9.35 5.71
CA TYR A 147 -32.27 -10.79 5.97
C TYR A 147 -32.12 -11.13 7.46
N ARG A 148 -31.18 -10.49 8.16
CA ARG A 148 -31.02 -10.64 9.61
C ARG A 148 -32.29 -10.28 10.37
N ASP A 149 -32.92 -9.16 10.01
CA ASP A 149 -34.08 -8.64 10.73
C ASP A 149 -35.36 -9.48 10.50
N LEU A 150 -35.34 -10.41 9.54
CA LEU A 150 -36.43 -11.37 9.27
C LEU A 150 -36.36 -12.64 10.15
N ILE A 151 -35.30 -12.86 10.94
CA ILE A 151 -35.12 -14.07 11.76
C ILE A 151 -35.56 -13.76 13.22
N PRO A 152 -36.69 -14.31 13.70
CA PRO A 152 -37.34 -13.88 14.95
C PRO A 152 -36.79 -14.51 16.23
N GLU A 153 -36.01 -15.59 16.17
CA GLU A 153 -35.44 -16.27 17.34
C GLU A 153 -33.95 -15.96 17.47
N ARG A 154 -33.59 -15.26 18.55
CA ARG A 154 -32.20 -14.93 18.89
C ARG A 154 -31.77 -15.75 20.09
N ASP A 155 -30.56 -16.30 20.00
CA ASP A 155 -29.78 -16.66 21.19
C ASP A 155 -28.85 -15.48 21.50
N GLU A 156 -28.77 -15.05 22.76
CA GLU A 156 -28.11 -13.80 23.21
C GLU A 156 -26.58 -13.76 23.02
N ALA A 157 -26.00 -14.73 22.31
CA ALA A 157 -24.57 -14.84 22.09
C ALA A 157 -24.18 -14.48 20.64
N ALA A 158 -23.89 -13.19 20.41
CA ALA A 158 -22.83 -12.67 19.53
C ALA A 158 -22.60 -13.33 18.14
N SER A 159 -23.63 -13.92 17.54
CA SER A 159 -23.59 -14.55 16.24
C SER A 159 -24.81 -14.09 15.47
N LEU A 160 -24.62 -13.48 14.31
CA LEU A 160 -25.65 -13.36 13.27
C LEU A 160 -26.03 -14.78 12.84
N SER A 161 -26.87 -15.47 13.62
CA SER A 161 -27.29 -16.84 13.35
C SER A 161 -28.11 -16.86 12.06
N GLY A 162 -27.43 -17.16 10.94
CA GLY A 162 -28.07 -17.54 9.68
C GLY A 162 -27.33 -17.13 8.41
N THR A 163 -26.45 -16.13 8.45
CA THR A 163 -25.79 -15.64 7.22
C THR A 163 -24.39 -16.22 7.08
N ARG A 164 -24.22 -17.10 6.09
CA ARG A 164 -22.95 -17.71 5.73
C ARG A 164 -22.55 -17.26 4.34
N ALA A 165 -21.32 -16.80 4.16
CA ALA A 165 -20.74 -16.64 2.84
C ALA A 165 -20.25 -18.03 2.39
N ILE A 166 -20.81 -18.53 1.29
CA ILE A 166 -20.44 -19.81 0.71
C ILE A 166 -19.86 -19.62 -0.68
N ARG A 167 -18.66 -20.15 -0.93
CA ARG A 167 -18.09 -20.26 -2.28
C ARG A 167 -18.57 -21.56 -2.89
N ILE A 168 -19.40 -21.51 -3.93
CA ILE A 168 -19.92 -22.69 -4.63
C ILE A 168 -19.27 -22.80 -6.02
N ARG A 169 -18.85 -24.01 -6.42
CA ARG A 169 -18.51 -24.36 -7.81
C ARG A 169 -19.15 -25.72 -8.12
N ASP A 170 -19.81 -25.84 -9.27
CA ASP A 170 -20.45 -27.09 -9.72
C ASP A 170 -21.37 -27.74 -8.67
N TYR A 171 -22.13 -26.92 -7.95
CA TYR A 171 -23.03 -27.31 -6.85
C TYR A 171 -22.35 -27.85 -5.59
N GLU A 172 -21.02 -27.82 -5.52
CA GLU A 172 -20.25 -28.14 -4.32
C GLU A 172 -19.86 -26.87 -3.55
N VAL A 173 -20.06 -26.89 -2.23
CA VAL A 173 -19.58 -25.84 -1.33
C VAL A 173 -18.08 -26.06 -1.12
N LEU A 174 -17.27 -25.14 -1.65
CA LEU A 174 -15.81 -25.18 -1.54
C LEU A 174 -15.30 -24.54 -0.24
N GLU A 175 -16.00 -23.50 0.24
CA GLU A 175 -15.59 -22.71 1.38
C GLU A 175 -16.82 -22.08 2.02
N GLU A 176 -16.88 -22.06 3.35
CA GLU A 176 -17.99 -21.52 4.12
C GLU A 176 -17.42 -20.67 5.26
N MET A 177 -17.86 -19.42 5.37
CA MET A 177 -17.53 -18.54 6.49
C MET A 177 -18.78 -17.93 7.10
N SER A 178 -18.79 -17.84 8.44
CA SER A 178 -19.86 -17.12 9.16
C SER A 178 -19.61 -15.62 9.05
N ILE A 179 -20.64 -14.85 8.65
CA ILE A 179 -20.57 -13.39 8.64
C ILE A 179 -21.12 -12.91 9.99
N SER A 180 -20.26 -12.42 10.88
CA SER A 180 -20.64 -11.84 12.18
C SER A 180 -20.55 -10.30 12.16
N ASP A 181 -21.19 -9.64 13.13
CA ASP A 181 -21.07 -8.19 13.31
C ASP A 181 -19.60 -7.76 13.50
N THR A 182 -18.77 -8.61 14.12
CA THR A 182 -17.33 -8.40 14.22
C THR A 182 -16.63 -8.31 12.86
N VAL A 183 -17.02 -9.10 11.85
CA VAL A 183 -16.42 -9.00 10.50
C VAL A 183 -16.79 -7.66 9.84
N LEU A 184 -18.02 -7.17 10.05
CA LEU A 184 -18.44 -5.87 9.53
C LEU A 184 -17.75 -4.71 10.24
N GLU A 185 -17.54 -4.82 11.55
CA GLU A 185 -16.77 -3.86 12.35
C GLU A 185 -15.29 -3.86 11.95
N ASP A 186 -14.68 -5.03 11.75
CA ASP A 186 -13.30 -5.17 11.28
C ASP A 186 -13.12 -4.55 9.89
N ILE A 187 -14.07 -4.76 8.96
CA ILE A 187 -14.03 -4.11 7.63
C ILE A 187 -14.05 -2.59 7.76
N ARG A 188 -14.94 -2.04 8.61
CA ARG A 188 -15.04 -0.59 8.84
C ARG A 188 -13.78 -0.02 9.50
N GLN A 189 -13.22 -0.72 10.48
CA GLN A 189 -11.98 -0.34 11.12
C GLN A 189 -10.81 -0.32 10.12
N LEU A 190 -10.69 -1.37 9.29
CA LEU A 190 -9.68 -1.42 8.23
C LEU A 190 -9.89 -0.33 7.17
N GLN A 191 -11.12 0.06 6.86
CA GLN A 191 -11.39 1.20 5.97
C GLN A 191 -10.86 2.51 6.59
N ASP A 192 -11.06 2.72 7.89
CA ASP A 192 -10.59 3.90 8.61
C ASP A 192 -9.07 3.96 8.76
N GLU A 193 -8.43 2.84 9.09
CA GLU A 193 -6.97 2.75 9.22
C GLU A 193 -6.24 2.97 7.88
N ASN A 194 -6.89 2.66 6.76
CA ASN A 194 -6.32 2.78 5.42
C ASN A 194 -6.73 4.07 4.69
N ARG A 195 -7.20 5.09 5.41
CA ARG A 195 -7.45 6.43 4.83
C ARG A 195 -6.16 7.02 4.23
N PRO A 196 -6.26 7.94 3.24
CA PRO A 196 -5.09 8.60 2.66
C PRO A 196 -4.15 9.15 3.75
N LEU A 197 -2.87 8.82 3.65
CA LEU A 197 -1.86 9.37 4.56
C LEU A 197 -1.75 10.88 4.34
N THR A 198 -2.32 11.67 5.25
CA THR A 198 -2.36 13.15 5.13
C THR A 198 -1.08 13.83 5.61
N ARG A 199 -0.15 13.08 6.24
CA ARG A 199 1.11 13.60 6.78
C ARG A 199 2.27 12.67 6.44
N HIS A 200 2.80 12.82 5.22
CA HIS A 200 3.94 12.04 4.75
C HIS A 200 5.25 12.37 5.49
N ASP A 201 5.29 13.42 6.32
CA ASP A 201 6.53 13.99 6.84
C ASP A 201 6.87 13.52 8.27
N LEU A 202 5.90 12.96 9.00
CA LEU A 202 5.91 12.88 10.47
C LEU A 202 6.19 11.48 11.07
N PHE A 203 6.68 10.53 10.29
CA PHE A 203 7.12 9.23 10.83
C PHE A 203 8.62 9.24 11.12
N GLU A 204 8.99 9.61 12.35
CA GLU A 204 10.29 9.28 12.94
C GLU A 204 10.25 7.83 13.42
N MET A 205 11.02 6.96 12.77
CA MET A 205 11.29 5.63 13.32
C MET A 205 12.33 5.80 14.42
N ARG A 206 11.90 5.71 15.69
CA ARG A 206 12.78 5.68 16.85
C ARG A 206 13.12 4.21 17.12
N ILE A 207 14.40 3.86 16.99
CA ILE A 207 14.95 2.57 17.44
C ILE A 207 15.55 2.79 18.81
#